data_AF-A0A6V7M597-F1
#
_entry.id   AF-A0A6V7M597-F1
#
_cell.length_a   1.000
_cell.length_b   1.000
_cell.length_c   1.000
_cell.angle_alpha   90.00
_cell.angle_beta   90.00
_cell.angle_gamma   90.00
#
_symmetry.space_group_name_H-M   'P 1'
#
loop_
_entity.id
_entity.type
_entity.pdbx_description
1 polymer ?
#
loop_
_entity_poly.entity_id
_entity_poly.type
_entity_poly.pdbx_seq_one_letter_code
_entity_poly.pdbx_strand_id
1 'polypeptide(L)'
;IIEKVKKPPPLIRPSVSKGAAPPEAINIMRQCWAEAADMRPDFNAVHDLFKKLNHGRKVNFVDTMFQMLEKYSNNLEELIRERTEQLDMEKKKTEQLLNRMLP
;
A
#
# COMPACT_ATOMS: atom_id res chain seq x y z
N ILE A 1 -11.77 -23.46 16.24
CA ILE A 1 -12.10 -22.03 16.03
C ILE A 1 -13.56 -21.76 16.40
N ILE A 2 -14.52 -22.46 15.80
CA ILE A 2 -15.97 -22.29 16.04
C ILE A 2 -16.35 -22.34 17.54
N GLU A 3 -15.88 -23.35 18.28
CA GLU A 3 -16.16 -23.46 19.73
C GLU A 3 -15.63 -22.27 20.55
N LYS A 4 -14.46 -21.74 20.17
CA LYS A 4 -13.85 -20.55 20.82
C LYS A 4 -14.61 -19.27 20.48
N VAL A 5 -15.21 -19.18 19.30
CA VAL A 5 -16.09 -18.06 18.90
C VAL A 5 -17.42 -18.11 19.65
N LYS A 6 -17.97 -19.32 19.88
CA LYS A 6 -19.25 -19.52 20.57
C LYS A 6 -19.20 -19.23 22.07
N LYS A 7 -18.03 -19.40 22.71
CA LYS A 7 -17.84 -19.21 24.17
C LYS A 7 -16.53 -18.47 24.46
N PRO A 8 -16.46 -17.15 24.27
CA PRO A 8 -15.31 -16.36 24.72
C PRO A 8 -15.15 -16.47 26.25
N PRO A 9 -13.93 -16.50 26.82
CA PRO A 9 -12.61 -16.23 26.23
C PRO A 9 -11.86 -17.49 25.69
N PRO A 10 -10.88 -17.32 24.77
CA PRO A 10 -10.28 -16.06 24.31
C PRO A 10 -11.03 -15.43 23.13
N LEU A 11 -11.08 -14.09 23.12
CA LEU A 11 -11.57 -13.32 21.97
C LEU A 11 -10.63 -13.55 20.78
N ILE A 12 -11.19 -13.98 19.66
CA ILE A 12 -10.42 -14.21 18.44
C ILE A 12 -10.43 -12.92 17.63
N ARG A 13 -9.38 -12.11 17.79
CA ARG A 13 -9.17 -10.86 17.04
C ARG A 13 -7.84 -10.93 16.30
N PRO A 14 -7.74 -10.43 15.05
CA PRO A 14 -6.48 -10.35 14.35
C PRO A 14 -5.52 -9.40 15.09
N SER A 15 -4.23 -9.75 15.10
CA SER A 15 -3.19 -8.83 15.54
C SER A 15 -2.99 -7.77 14.47
N VAL A 16 -3.12 -6.50 14.84
CA VAL A 16 -2.97 -5.37 13.91
C VAL A 16 -1.79 -4.52 14.38
N SER A 17 -0.74 -4.47 13.57
CA SER A 17 0.44 -3.65 13.85
C SER A 17 0.11 -2.16 13.70
N LYS A 18 0.87 -1.29 14.39
CA LYS A 18 0.64 0.17 14.37
C LYS A 18 0.79 0.79 12.97
N GLY A 19 1.49 0.13 12.04
CA GLY A 19 1.71 0.60 10.66
C GLY A 19 0.84 -0.07 9.61
N ALA A 20 -0.11 -0.95 9.99
CA ALA A 20 -0.92 -1.68 9.03
C ALA A 20 -1.96 -0.80 8.29
N ALA A 21 -2.37 0.31 8.90
CA ALA A 21 -3.38 1.22 8.38
C ALA A 21 -3.31 2.58 9.10
N PRO A 22 -3.98 3.64 8.60
CA PRO A 22 -4.12 4.89 9.33
C PRO A 22 -4.67 4.67 10.75
N PRO A 23 -4.16 5.37 11.78
CA PRO A 23 -4.59 5.19 13.17
C PRO A 23 -6.10 5.28 13.37
N GLU A 24 -6.76 6.16 12.63
CA GLU A 24 -8.21 6.37 12.65
C GLU A 24 -8.97 5.17 12.11
N ALA A 25 -8.48 4.51 11.05
CA ALA A 25 -9.07 3.28 10.52
C ALA A 25 -8.97 2.14 11.55
N ILE A 26 -7.82 2.03 12.21
CA ILE A 26 -7.60 1.06 13.30
C ILE A 26 -8.54 1.36 14.47
N ASN A 27 -8.78 2.64 14.78
CA ASN A 27 -9.70 3.05 15.83
C ASN A 27 -11.16 2.67 15.51
N ILE A 28 -11.62 2.92 14.28
CA ILE A 28 -12.97 2.52 13.83
C ILE A 28 -13.13 1.00 13.95
N MET A 29 -12.15 0.21 13.48
CA MET A 29 -12.15 -1.24 13.61
C MET A 29 -12.28 -1.69 15.09
N ARG A 30 -11.56 -1.04 16.01
CA ARG A 30 -11.65 -1.35 17.45
C ARG A 30 -13.02 -1.04 18.03
N GLN A 31 -13.68 0.04 17.61
CA GLN A 31 -15.06 0.36 18.02
C GLN A 31 -16.05 -0.72 17.56
N CYS A 32 -15.88 -1.24 16.34
CA CYS A 32 -16.67 -2.37 15.85
C CYS A 32 -16.50 -3.65 16.69
N TRP A 33 -15.41 -3.74 17.45
CA TRP A 33 -15.15 -4.84 18.37
C TRP A 33 -15.51 -4.53 19.82
N ALA A 34 -16.42 -3.59 20.11
CA ALA A 34 -16.92 -3.41 21.47
C ALA A 34 -17.55 -4.72 21.99
N GLU A 35 -17.31 -5.08 23.26
CA GLU A 35 -17.86 -6.33 23.83
C GLU A 35 -19.39 -6.25 23.93
N ALA A 36 -19.88 -5.11 24.43
CA ALA A 36 -21.30 -4.78 24.48
C ALA A 36 -21.79 -4.49 23.06
N ALA A 37 -22.82 -5.21 22.62
CA ALA A 37 -23.29 -5.17 21.22
C ALA A 37 -23.92 -3.81 20.85
N ASP A 38 -24.57 -3.17 21.81
CA ASP A 38 -25.16 -1.84 21.76
C ASP A 38 -24.13 -0.71 21.63
N MET A 39 -22.88 -0.95 22.07
CA MET A 39 -21.78 -0.01 21.94
C MET A 39 -21.08 -0.08 20.57
N ARG A 40 -21.43 -1.06 19.73
CA ARG A 40 -20.86 -1.16 18.38
C ARG A 40 -21.56 -0.18 17.44
N PRO A 41 -20.83 0.53 16.58
CA PRO A 41 -21.45 1.33 15.53
C PRO A 41 -22.22 0.41 14.56
N ASP A 42 -23.39 0.86 14.13
CA ASP A 42 -24.10 0.20 13.04
C ASP A 42 -23.39 0.43 11.70
N PHE A 43 -23.85 -0.27 10.66
CA PHE A 43 -23.21 -0.21 9.36
C PHE A 43 -23.21 1.20 8.74
N ASN A 44 -24.27 1.98 8.96
CA ASN A 44 -24.37 3.34 8.42
C ASN A 44 -23.38 4.26 9.13
N ALA A 45 -23.25 4.15 10.45
CA ALA A 45 -22.27 4.88 11.25
C ALA A 45 -20.84 4.52 10.83
N VAL A 46 -20.53 3.23 10.62
CA VAL A 46 -19.22 2.80 10.10
C VAL A 46 -18.95 3.41 8.72
N HIS A 47 -19.94 3.34 7.82
CA HIS A 47 -19.82 3.93 6.48
C HIS A 47 -19.53 5.44 6.55
N ASP A 48 -20.24 6.18 7.39
CA ASP A 48 -20.04 7.62 7.56
C ASP A 48 -18.69 7.97 8.19
N LEU A 49 -18.22 7.16 9.14
CA LEU A 49 -16.87 7.29 9.71
C LEU A 49 -15.79 7.10 8.65
N PHE A 50 -15.90 6.08 7.80
CA PHE A 50 -14.96 5.87 6.69
C PHE A 50 -15.07 6.93 5.60
N LYS A 51 -16.28 7.44 5.31
CA LYS A 51 -16.47 8.57 4.40
C LYS A 51 -15.75 9.81 4.93
N LYS A 52 -15.86 10.11 6.24
CA LYS A 52 -15.14 11.22 6.89
C LYS A 52 -13.62 11.00 6.85
N LEU A 53 -13.17 9.78 7.14
CA LEU A 53 -11.74 9.41 7.08
C LEU A 53 -11.17 9.66 5.69
N ASN A 54 -11.93 9.34 4.65
CA ASN A 54 -11.56 9.58 3.26
C ASN A 54 -11.81 11.03 2.81
N HIS A 55 -12.08 11.97 3.73
CA HIS A 55 -12.41 13.37 3.44
C HIS A 55 -13.57 13.55 2.46
N GLY A 56 -14.57 12.66 2.52
CA GLY A 56 -15.69 12.65 1.59
C GLY A 56 -15.32 12.21 0.17
N ARG A 57 -14.04 11.91 -0.11
CA ARG A 57 -13.62 11.29 -1.36
C ARG A 57 -14.17 9.88 -1.34
N LYS A 58 -14.96 9.52 -2.35
CA LYS A 58 -15.05 8.12 -2.74
C LYS A 58 -13.64 7.81 -3.23
N VAL A 59 -12.82 7.12 -2.44
CA VAL A 59 -11.54 6.59 -2.93
C VAL A 59 -11.93 5.60 -4.00
N ASN A 60 -12.00 6.08 -5.22
CA ASN A 60 -12.41 5.29 -6.35
C ASN A 60 -11.21 4.38 -6.58
N PHE A 61 -11.42 3.06 -6.58
CA PHE A 61 -10.36 2.10 -6.80
C PHE A 61 -9.49 2.47 -8.04
N VAL A 62 -10.13 3.10 -9.02
CA VAL A 62 -9.53 3.71 -10.20
C VAL A 62 -8.46 4.76 -9.88
N ASP A 63 -8.69 5.68 -8.94
CA ASP A 63 -7.70 6.70 -8.54
C ASP A 63 -6.47 6.05 -7.89
N THR A 64 -6.69 4.99 -7.12
CA THR A 64 -5.61 4.20 -6.53
C THR A 64 -4.84 3.44 -7.61
N MET A 65 -5.53 2.88 -8.61
CA MET A 65 -4.87 2.26 -9.77
C MET A 65 -4.04 3.27 -10.55
N PHE A 66 -4.54 4.49 -10.77
CA PHE A 66 -3.78 5.54 -11.46
C PHE A 66 -2.49 5.89 -10.73
N GLN A 67 -2.53 6.05 -9.40
CA GLN A 67 -1.33 6.29 -8.60
C GLN A 67 -0.33 5.13 -8.69
N MET A 68 -0.81 3.88 -8.69
CA MET A 68 0.04 2.71 -8.85
C MET A 68 0.70 2.67 -10.23
N LEU A 69 -0.06 2.95 -11.28
CA LEU A 69 0.43 3.00 -12.66
C LEU A 69 1.48 4.12 -12.84
N GLU A 70 1.21 5.31 -12.32
CA GLU A 70 2.14 6.44 -12.36
C GLU A 70 3.45 6.11 -11.65
N LYS A 71 3.37 5.56 -10.43
CA LYS A 71 4.56 5.14 -9.67
C LYS A 71 5.36 4.07 -10.42
N TYR A 72 4.67 3.12 -11.03
CA TYR A 72 5.31 2.07 -11.81
C TYR A 72 5.98 2.63 -13.08
N SER A 73 5.31 3.52 -13.80
CA SER A 73 5.87 4.23 -14.97
C SER A 73 7.14 4.99 -14.61
N ASN A 74 7.11 5.78 -13.53
CA ASN A 74 8.26 6.54 -13.06
C ASN A 74 9.46 5.64 -12.71
N ASN A 75 9.20 4.50 -12.05
CA ASN A 75 10.24 3.53 -11.74
C ASN A 75 10.84 2.88 -12.99
N LEU A 76 10.01 2.59 -14.00
CA LEU A 76 10.50 2.06 -15.28
C LEU A 76 11.34 3.09 -16.04
N GLU A 77 10.92 4.35 -16.07
CA GLU A 77 11.68 5.44 -16.71
C GLU A 77 13.05 5.63 -16.05
N GLU A 78 13.11 5.59 -14.73
CA GLU A 78 14.36 5.66 -13.98
C GLU A 78 15.29 4.48 -14.30
N LEU A 79 14.75 3.25 -14.31
CA LEU A 79 15.52 2.06 -14.66
C LEU A 79 16.05 2.11 -16.11
N ILE A 80 15.24 2.59 -17.05
CA ILE A 80 15.65 2.75 -18.45
C ILE A 80 16.80 3.75 -18.53
N ARG A 81 16.66 4.92 -17.88
CA ARG A 81 17.71 5.95 -17.84
C ARG A 81 19.03 5.38 -17.34
N GLU A 82 19.01 4.69 -16.19
CA GLU A 82 20.21 4.07 -15.61
C GLU A 82 20.86 3.06 -16.56
N ARG A 83 20.06 2.21 -17.22
CA ARG A 83 20.58 1.21 -18.16
C ARG A 83 21.15 1.84 -19.42
N THR A 84 20.52 2.90 -19.93
CA THR A 84 21.03 3.65 -21.08
C THR A 84 22.36 4.34 -20.75
N GLU A 85 22.49 4.94 -19.57
CA GLU A 85 23.75 5.54 -19.10
C GLU A 85 24.86 4.49 -18.96
N GLN A 86 24.56 3.32 -18.39
CA GLN A 86 25.50 2.20 -18.31
C GLN A 86 25.97 1.75 -19.70
N LEU A 87 25.05 1.61 -20.65
CA LEU A 87 25.36 1.19 -22.02
C LEU A 87 26.27 2.21 -22.72
N ASP A 88 26.00 3.51 -22.57
CA ASP A 88 26.83 4.57 -23.17
C ASP A 88 28.26 4.57 -22.60
N MET A 89 28.40 4.35 -21.29
CA MET A 89 29.72 4.21 -20.64
C MET A 89 30.51 3.01 -21.17
N GLU A 90 29.88 1.84 -21.28
CA GLU A 90 30.54 0.63 -21.80
C GLU A 90 30.88 0.76 -23.28
N LYS A 91 30.02 1.40 -24.08
CA LYS A 91 30.31 1.71 -25.47
C LYS A 91 31.55 2.60 -25.60
N LYS A 92 31.65 3.68 -24.81
CA LYS A 92 32.83 4.56 -24.77
C LYS A 92 34.10 3.82 -24.39
N LYS A 93 34.06 2.93 -23.38
CA LYS A 93 35.21 2.08 -23.01
C LYS A 93 35.64 1.16 -24.16
N THR A 94 34.67 0.57 -24.85
CA THR A 94 34.91 -0.33 -25.99
C THR A 94 35.52 0.42 -27.17
N GLU A 95 35.01 1.60 -27.52
CA GLU A 95 35.57 2.46 -28.58
C GLU A 95 37.00 2.92 -28.24
N GLN A 96 37.26 3.31 -26.99
CA GLN A 96 38.61 3.66 -26.54
C GLN A 96 39.59 2.49 -26.66
N LEU A 97 39.14 1.27 -26.34
CA LEU A 97 39.95 0.07 -26.50
C LEU A 97 40.22 -0.23 -27.98
N LEU A 98 39.19 -0.14 -28.84
CA LEU A 98 39.33 -0.33 -30.28
C LEU A 98 40.34 0.65 -30.89
N ASN A 99 40.24 1.93 -30.54
CA ASN A 99 41.17 2.96 -30.99
C ASN A 99 42.62 2.71 -30.53
N ARG A 100 42.83 2.01 -29.41
CA ARG A 100 44.17 1.60 -28.94
C ARG A 100 44.70 0.32 -29.62
N MET A 101 43.81 -0.50 -30.17
CA MET A 101 44.16 -1.78 -30.81
C MET A 101 44.35 -1.66 -32.33
N LEU A 102 43.87 -0.57 -32.94
CA LEU A 102 44.17 -0.22 -34.33
C LEU A 102 45.57 0.46 -34.40
N PRO A 103 46.45 0.04 -35.32
CA PRO A 103 47.82 0.58 -35.45
C PRO A 103 47.87 2.03 -35.96
#